data_AF-A0A1C1Z0P0-F1
#
_entry.id   AF-A0A1C1Z0P0-F1
#
_cell.length_a   1.000
_cell.length_b   1.000
_cell.length_c   1.000
_cell.angle_alpha   90.00
_cell.angle_beta   90.00
_cell.angle_gamma   90.00
#
_symmetry.space_group_name_H-M   'P 1'
#
loop_
_entity.id
_entity.type
_entity.pdbx_description
1 polymer ?
#
loop_
_entity_poly.entity_id
_entity_poly.type
_entity_poly.pdbx_seq_one_letter_code
_entity_poly.pdbx_strand_id
1 'polypeptide(L)' 'MARSKKAMRMAVKILLVLVLVAMGLHLIKPFGLPGLRKRADVWKIALILVFAMMMTLVLRPG' A
#
# COMPACT_ATOMS: atom_id res chain seq x y z
N MET A 1 -10.03 -4.84 -25.47
CA MET A 1 -10.03 -3.88 -24.34
C MET A 1 -10.60 -4.40 -23.02
N ALA A 2 -11.71 -5.17 -22.98
CA ALA A 2 -12.39 -5.55 -21.73
C ALA A 2 -11.53 -6.40 -20.75
N ARG A 3 -10.66 -7.28 -21.28
CA ARG A 3 -9.80 -8.16 -20.48
C ARG A 3 -8.74 -7.40 -19.66
N SER A 4 -8.16 -6.34 -20.23
CA SER A 4 -7.17 -5.47 -19.57
C SER A 4 -7.79 -4.70 -18.40
N LYS A 5 -8.99 -4.11 -18.58
CA LYS A 5 -9.71 -3.44 -17.47
C LYS A 5 -10.06 -4.40 -16.33
N LYS A 6 -10.40 -5.65 -16.64
CA LYS A 6 -10.69 -6.68 -15.62
C LYS A 6 -9.44 -7.04 -14.83
N ALA A 7 -8.30 -7.27 -15.50
CA ALA A 7 -7.02 -7.55 -14.85
C ALA A 7 -6.57 -6.40 -13.95
N MET A 8 -6.65 -5.15 -14.43
CA MET A 8 -6.34 -3.95 -13.64
C MET A 8 -7.16 -3.87 -12.36
N ARG A 9 -8.49 -4.08 -12.45
CA ARG A 9 -9.37 -4.08 -11.28
C ARG A 9 -9.01 -5.17 -10.28
N MET A 10 -8.62 -6.36 -10.75
CA MET A 10 -8.20 -7.44 -9.87
C MET A 10 -6.86 -7.11 -9.19
N ALA A 11 -5.90 -6.56 -9.93
CA ALA A 11 -4.61 -6.14 -9.37
C ALA A 11 -4.79 -5.09 -8.26
N VAL A 12 -5.66 -4.09 -8.47
CA VAL A 12 -5.98 -3.07 -7.46
C VAL A 12 -6.63 -3.69 -6.22
N LYS A 13 -7.57 -4.61 -6.40
CA LYS A 13 -8.21 -5.33 -5.28
C LYS A 13 -7.21 -6.16 -4.48
N ILE A 14 -6.31 -6.88 -5.16
CA ILE A 14 -5.26 -7.68 -4.53
C ILE A 14 -4.32 -6.78 -3.73
N LEU A 15 -3.89 -5.66 -4.32
CA LEU A 15 -3.06 -4.67 -3.64
C LEU A 15 -3.74 -4.13 -2.38
N LEU A 16 -5.02 -3.74 -2.48
CA LEU A 16 -5.82 -3.27 -1.35
C LEU A 16 -5.89 -4.28 -0.21
N VAL A 17 -6.15 -5.55 -0.53
CA VAL A 17 -6.20 -6.62 0.49
C VAL A 17 -4.84 -6.81 1.13
N LEU A 18 -3.75 -6.85 0.35
CA LEU A 18 -2.38 -6.95 0.86
C LEU A 18 -2.03 -5.83 1.84
N VAL A 19 -2.41 -4.59 1.52
CA VAL A 19 -2.16 -3.42 2.38
C VAL A 19 -2.95 -3.51 3.67
N LEU A 20 -4.23 -3.87 3.60
CA LEU A 20 -5.07 -4.04 4.79
C LEU A 20 -4.56 -5.17 5.69
N VAL A 21 -4.11 -6.29 5.11
CA VAL A 21 -3.48 -7.38 5.86
C VAL A 21 -2.19 -6.92 6.51
N ALA A 22 -1.33 -6.20 5.79
CA ALA A 22 -0.10 -5.65 6.35
C ALA A 22 -0.38 -4.69 7.52
N MET A 23 -1.40 -3.82 7.40
CA MET A 23 -1.85 -2.93 8.48
C MET A 23 -2.41 -3.72 9.68
N GLY A 24 -3.21 -4.76 9.44
CA GLY A 24 -3.74 -5.64 10.47
C GLY A 24 -2.66 -6.41 11.23
N LEU A 25 -1.68 -6.98 10.52
CA LEU A 25 -0.53 -7.65 11.12
C LEU A 25 0.31 -6.69 11.96
N HIS A 26 0.50 -5.46 11.49
CA HIS A 26 1.20 -4.42 12.23
C HIS A 26 0.47 -3.99 13.52
N LEU A 27 -0.87 -4.06 13.51
CA LEU A 27 -1.70 -3.85 14.69
C LEU A 27 -1.46 -4.92 15.76
N ILE A 28 -1.21 -6.19 15.36
CA ILE A 28 -0.97 -7.34 16.24
C ILE A 28 0.47 -7.37 16.76
N LYS A 29 1.46 -7.11 15.91
CA LYS A 29 2.87 -7.01 16.30
C LYS A 29 3.54 -5.89 15.51
N PRO A 30 4.03 -4.82 16.17
CA PRO A 30 4.78 -3.80 15.46
C PRO A 30 6.04 -4.43 14.87
N PHE A 31 6.30 -4.16 13.59
CA PHE A 31 7.42 -4.73 12.84
C PHE A 31 8.80 -4.31 13.37
N GLY A 32 8.87 -3.37 14.32
CA GLY A 32 10.12 -2.99 14.97
C GLY A 32 11.08 -2.19 14.09
N LEU A 33 10.69 -1.89 12.85
CA LEU A 33 11.43 -1.06 11.91
C LEU A 33 11.45 0.41 12.40
N PRO A 34 12.54 1.16 12.15
CA PRO A 34 12.60 2.58 12.47
C PRO A 34 11.47 3.33 11.76
N GLY A 35 10.49 3.81 12.52
CA GLY A 35 9.27 4.46 12.01
C GLY A 35 7.98 3.64 12.16
N LEU A 36 8.05 2.32 12.32
CA LEU A 36 6.94 1.37 12.50
C LEU A 36 7.08 0.65 13.86
N ARG A 37 7.41 1.44 14.90
CA ARG A 37 7.79 0.94 16.23
C ARG A 37 6.61 0.88 17.18
N LYS A 38 5.63 1.75 16.99
CA LYS A 38 4.40 1.82 17.78
C LYS A 38 3.24 1.29 16.96
N ARG A 39 2.26 0.63 17.61
CA ARG A 39 1.02 0.19 16.95
C ARG A 39 0.26 1.35 16.28
N ALA A 40 0.39 2.55 16.85
CA ALA A 40 -0.15 3.79 16.28
C ALA A 40 0.48 4.19 14.93
N ASP A 41 1.63 3.62 14.57
CA ASP A 41 2.32 3.91 13.31
C ASP A 41 1.72 3.15 12.11
N VAL A 42 0.64 2.37 12.29
CA VAL A 42 -0.06 1.67 11.20
C VAL A 42 -0.39 2.58 10.02
N TRP A 43 -0.74 3.84 10.30
CA TRP A 43 -1.10 4.81 9.27
C TRP A 43 0.05 5.12 8.30
N LYS A 44 1.30 4.92 8.72
CA LYS A 44 2.47 5.18 7.87
C LYS A 44 2.58 4.19 6.71
N ILE A 45 2.03 2.98 6.85
CA ILE A 45 1.97 2.00 5.76
C ILE A 45 1.12 2.55 4.60
N ALA A 46 -0.04 3.14 4.90
CA ALA A 46 -0.88 3.79 3.91
C ALA A 46 -0.19 5.02 3.30
N LEU A 47 0.48 5.82 4.13
CA LEU A 47 1.19 7.03 3.69
C LEU A 47 2.31 6.69 2.69
N ILE A 48 3.09 5.64 2.95
CA ILE A 48 4.16 5.16 2.06
C ILE A 48 3.57 4.73 0.71
N LEU A 49 2.43 4.04 0.71
CA LEU A 49 1.77 3.61 -0.52
C LEU A 49 1.30 4.79 -1.38
N VAL A 50 0.66 5.78 -0.73
CA VAL A 50 0.22 7.00 -1.40
C VAL A 50 1.42 7.76 -1.96
N PHE A 51 2.49 7.88 -1.18
CA PHE A 51 3.73 8.52 -1.61
C PHE A 51 4.34 7.81 -2.83
N ALA A 52 4.40 6.48 -2.82
CA ALA A 52 4.88 5.69 -3.95
C ALA A 52 4.02 5.91 -5.21
N MET A 53 2.69 5.94 -5.08
CA MET A 53 1.80 6.28 -6.20
C MET A 53 2.06 7.69 -6.74
N MET A 54 2.22 8.69 -5.86
CA MET A 54 2.55 10.05 -6.29
C MET A 54 3.90 10.11 -7.01
N MET A 55 4.92 9.41 -6.51
CA MET A 55 6.22 9.27 -7.17
C MET A 55 6.06 8.68 -8.56
N THR A 56 5.23 7.66 -8.76
CA THR A 56 4.99 7.12 -10.12
C THR A 56 4.35 8.13 -11.07
N LEU A 57 3.52 9.05 -10.58
CA LEU A 57 2.93 10.11 -11.40
C LEU A 57 3.95 11.18 -11.76
N VAL A 58 4.82 11.53 -10.81
CA VAL A 58 5.89 12.53 -11.00
C VAL A 58 7.00 12.00 -11.90
N LEU A 59 7.39 10.73 -11.73
CA LEU A 59 8.46 10.09 -12.49
C LEU A 59 8.01 9.60 -13.86
N ARG A 60 6.70 9.57 -14.15
CA ARG A 60 6.19 9.24 -15.47
C ARG A 60 6.65 10.35 -16.43
N PRO A 61 7.55 10.05 -17.39
CA PRO A 61 7.76 10.97 -18.49
C PRO A 61 6.42 11.10 -19.23
N GLY A 62 5.95 12.33 -19.39
CA GLY A 62 4.72 12.65 -20.11
C GLY A 62 4.81 12.27 -21.58
#